data_AF-A0A962WCH5-F1
#
_entry.id   AF-A0A962WCH5-F1
#
_cell.length_a   1.000
_cell.length_b   1.000
_cell.length_c   1.000
_cell.angle_alpha   90.00
_cell.angle_beta   90.00
_cell.angle_gamma   90.00
#
_symmetry.space_group_name_H-M   'P 1'
#
loop_
_entity.id
_entity.type
_entity.pdbx_description
1 polymer ?
#
loop_
_entity_poly.entity_id
_entity_poly.type
_entity_poly.pdbx_seq_one_letter_code
_entity_poly.pdbx_strand_id
1 'polypeptide(L)'
;MSFHLHPRLAVDTSLIGDLELCRVLLMNDARYPWLILVPRRDDLREVHELSGADRLALMNESCHVAETLQGLFMPDKLNIGVLGNIVPQLHVHHIARFQTDPAWPGPVWGHSSAQPYPSEMRDRRVAQLRGAFGL
;
A
#
# COMPACT_ATOMS: atom_id res chain seq x y z
N MET A 1 -10.71 10.79 -18.85
CA MET A 1 -9.35 10.25 -19.03
C MET A 1 -9.25 8.99 -18.18
N SER A 2 -8.54 7.97 -18.66
CA SER A 2 -8.37 6.70 -17.93
C SER A 2 -7.14 6.79 -17.04
N PHE A 3 -7.30 6.50 -15.76
CA PHE A 3 -6.18 6.33 -14.82
C PHE A 3 -5.19 5.28 -15.33
N HIS A 4 -3.90 5.58 -15.25
CA HIS A 4 -2.82 4.63 -15.54
C HIS A 4 -1.89 4.47 -14.33
N LEU A 5 -1.66 3.21 -13.92
CA LEU A 5 -0.71 2.92 -12.86
C LEU A 5 0.72 3.06 -13.38
N HIS A 6 1.59 3.72 -12.62
CA HIS A 6 2.98 3.91 -12.98
C HIS A 6 3.67 2.55 -13.21
N PRO A 7 4.46 2.36 -14.28
CA PRO A 7 5.03 1.06 -14.65
C PRO A 7 5.82 0.38 -13.53
N ARG A 8 6.57 1.15 -12.76
CA ARG A 8 7.32 0.62 -11.61
C ARG A 8 6.42 0.09 -10.50
N LEU A 9 5.31 0.77 -10.18
CA LEU A 9 4.33 0.26 -9.22
C LEU A 9 3.68 -1.02 -9.77
N ALA A 10 3.39 -1.08 -11.06
CA ALA A 10 2.84 -2.28 -11.68
C ALA A 10 3.79 -3.49 -11.62
N VAL A 11 5.11 -3.28 -11.72
CA VAL A 11 6.12 -4.34 -11.59
C VAL A 11 6.34 -4.76 -10.14
N ASP A 12 6.43 -3.79 -9.23
CA ASP A 12 6.82 -4.03 -7.84
C ASP A 12 5.65 -4.50 -6.96
N THR A 13 4.42 -4.59 -7.50
CA THR A 13 3.21 -4.88 -6.71
C THR A 13 2.25 -5.87 -7.36
N SER A 14 1.32 -6.39 -6.56
CA SER A 14 0.18 -7.19 -7.00
C SER A 14 -1.14 -6.47 -6.73
N LEU A 15 -2.08 -6.51 -7.67
CA LEU A 15 -3.38 -5.85 -7.53
C LEU A 15 -4.28 -6.58 -6.54
N ILE A 16 -4.69 -5.89 -5.47
CA ILE A 16 -5.76 -6.34 -4.58
C ILE A 16 -7.11 -5.97 -5.19
N GLY A 17 -7.32 -4.70 -5.49
CA GLY A 17 -8.53 -4.22 -6.14
C GLY A 17 -8.63 -2.70 -6.06
N ASP A 18 -9.84 -2.18 -6.18
CA ASP A 18 -10.12 -0.76 -6.31
C ASP A 18 -11.17 -0.34 -5.27
N LEU A 19 -10.81 0.57 -4.36
CA LEU A 19 -11.75 1.29 -3.49
C LEU A 19 -12.38 2.46 -4.26
N GLU A 20 -13.12 3.36 -3.60
CA GLU A 20 -13.81 4.48 -4.23
C GLU A 20 -12.83 5.41 -4.98
N LEU A 21 -11.77 5.85 -4.31
CA LEU A 21 -10.71 6.71 -4.84
C LEU A 21 -9.47 5.92 -5.24
N CYS A 22 -8.97 5.04 -4.36
CA CYS A 22 -7.65 4.43 -4.55
C CYS A 22 -7.70 3.02 -5.12
N ARG A 23 -6.70 2.73 -5.95
CA ARG A 23 -6.25 1.37 -6.20
C ARG A 23 -5.45 0.85 -5.01
N VAL A 24 -5.76 -0.37 -4.57
CA VAL A 24 -5.07 -1.06 -3.48
C VAL A 24 -4.11 -2.09 -4.06
N LEU A 25 -2.83 -1.95 -3.71
CA LEU A 25 -1.74 -2.80 -4.19
C LEU A 25 -1.04 -3.47 -3.01
N LEU A 26 -0.60 -4.71 -3.21
CA LEU A 26 0.29 -5.43 -2.30
C LEU A 26 1.73 -5.28 -2.80
N MET A 27 2.61 -4.69 -1.99
CA MET A 27 4.05 -4.64 -2.31
C MET A 27 4.62 -6.05 -2.38
N ASN A 28 5.44 -6.34 -3.39
CA ASN A 28 6.10 -7.63 -3.55
C ASN A 28 7.34 -7.77 -2.65
N ASP A 29 7.12 -7.63 -1.35
CA ASP A 29 8.11 -7.84 -0.31
C ASP A 29 7.48 -8.59 0.86
N ALA A 30 7.74 -9.90 0.92
CA ALA A 30 7.13 -10.83 1.87
C ALA A 30 7.60 -10.63 3.32
N ARG A 31 8.62 -9.80 3.54
CA ARG A 31 9.13 -9.49 4.89
C ARG A 31 8.13 -8.70 5.72
N TYR A 32 7.22 -7.95 5.08
CA TYR A 32 6.26 -7.08 5.77
C TYR A 32 4.88 -7.18 5.10
N PRO A 33 3.77 -7.24 5.86
CA PRO A 33 2.46 -6.97 5.29
C PRO A 33 2.39 -5.48 4.89
N TRP A 34 2.50 -5.22 3.59
CA TRP A 34 2.69 -3.88 3.04
C TRP A 34 1.73 -3.60 1.88
N LEU A 35 0.79 -2.70 2.12
CA LEU A 35 -0.16 -2.21 1.14
C LEU A 35 0.20 -0.80 0.64
N ILE A 36 -0.18 -0.50 -0.59
CA ILE A 36 -0.02 0.80 -1.20
C ILE A 36 -1.37 1.25 -1.75
N LEU A 37 -1.79 2.45 -1.36
CA LEU A 37 -2.91 3.15 -1.98
C LEU A 37 -2.40 4.06 -3.09
N VAL A 38 -3.04 4.02 -4.26
CA VAL A 38 -2.76 4.92 -5.39
C VAL A 38 -4.07 5.61 -5.78
N PRO A 39 -4.28 6.90 -5.46
CA PRO A 39 -5.46 7.63 -5.92
C PRO A 39 -5.60 7.54 -7.44
N ARG A 40 -6.79 7.16 -7.93
CA ARG A 40 -7.07 7.04 -9.37
C ARG A 40 -7.41 8.39 -9.99
N ARG A 41 -6.43 9.28 -9.97
CA ARG A 41 -6.44 10.62 -10.55
C ARG A 41 -5.13 10.80 -11.31
N ASP A 42 -5.22 11.45 -12.47
CA ASP A 42 -4.05 11.67 -13.33
C ASP A 42 -3.17 12.80 -12.78
N ASP A 43 -1.87 12.75 -13.09
CA ASP A 43 -0.87 13.80 -12.85
C ASP A 43 -0.71 14.29 -11.40
N LEU A 44 -1.11 13.47 -10.41
CA LEU A 44 -0.87 13.75 -9.00
C LEU A 44 0.47 13.21 -8.52
N ARG A 45 1.17 14.04 -7.76
CA ARG A 45 2.45 13.77 -7.10
C ARG A 45 2.33 13.85 -5.58
N GLU A 46 1.57 14.83 -5.11
CA GLU A 46 1.48 15.18 -3.69
C GLU A 46 0.03 15.19 -3.19
N VAL A 47 -0.17 14.91 -1.90
CA VAL A 47 -1.51 14.91 -1.28
C VAL A 47 -2.18 16.29 -1.36
N HIS A 48 -1.41 17.38 -1.33
CA HIS A 48 -1.98 18.73 -1.39
C HIS A 48 -2.54 19.10 -2.78
N GLU A 49 -2.20 18.34 -3.83
CA GLU A 49 -2.71 18.53 -5.19
C GLU A 49 -4.10 17.89 -5.38
N LEU A 50 -4.50 16.98 -4.48
CA LEU A 50 -5.85 16.44 -4.45
C LEU A 50 -6.89 17.53 -4.15
N SER A 51 -8.09 17.35 -4.70
CA SER A 51 -9.26 18.14 -4.31
C SER A 51 -9.57 17.97 -2.82
N GLY A 52 -10.30 18.91 -2.22
CA GLY A 52 -10.72 18.80 -0.82
C GLY A 52 -11.50 17.50 -0.54
N ALA A 53 -12.38 17.10 -1.45
CA ALA A 53 -13.14 15.87 -1.37
C ALA A 53 -12.22 14.63 -1.47
N ASP A 54 -11.31 14.60 -2.45
CA ASP A 54 -10.42 13.46 -2.63
C ASP A 54 -9.41 13.32 -1.46
N ARG A 55 -8.99 14.42 -0.81
CA ARG A 55 -8.17 14.33 0.41
C ARG A 55 -8.91 13.64 1.56
N LEU A 56 -10.19 13.95 1.74
CA LEU A 56 -11.02 13.29 2.75
C LEU A 56 -11.25 11.83 2.42
N ALA A 57 -11.54 11.50 1.15
CA ALA A 57 -11.67 10.13 0.69
C ALA A 57 -10.37 9.34 0.90
N LEU A 58 -9.21 9.91 0.53
CA LEU A 58 -7.90 9.29 0.77
C LEU A 58 -7.66 9.01 2.25
N MET A 59 -7.99 9.96 3.14
CA MET A 59 -7.82 9.75 4.58
C MET A 59 -8.70 8.61 5.08
N ASN A 60 -9.97 8.56 4.68
CA ASN A 60 -10.89 7.49 5.06
C ASN A 60 -10.41 6.13 4.56
N GLU A 61 -9.96 6.04 3.31
CA GLU A 61 -9.42 4.80 2.74
C GLU A 61 -8.11 4.39 3.40
N SER A 62 -7.25 5.35 3.76
CA SER A 62 -6.01 5.11 4.51
C SER A 62 -6.29 4.52 5.89
N CYS A 63 -7.27 5.06 6.61
CA CYS A 63 -7.75 4.51 7.88
C CYS A 63 -8.33 3.10 7.69
N HIS A 64 -9.14 2.87 6.67
CA HIS A 64 -9.73 1.55 6.39
C HIS A 64 -8.66 0.48 6.09
N VAL A 65 -7.62 0.82 5.34
CA VAL A 65 -6.47 -0.06 5.10
C VAL A 65 -5.70 -0.32 6.39
N ALA A 66 -5.46 0.71 7.20
CA ALA A 66 -4.77 0.58 8.48
C ALA A 66 -5.53 -0.35 9.45
N GLU A 67 -6.84 -0.19 9.58
CA GLU A 67 -7.71 -1.04 10.39
C GLU A 67 -7.73 -2.49 9.89
N THR A 68 -7.80 -2.68 8.57
CA THR A 68 -7.71 -4.01 7.95
C THR A 68 -6.37 -4.68 8.27
N LEU A 69 -5.25 -3.97 8.14
CA LEU A 69 -3.93 -4.50 8.51
C LEU A 69 -3.85 -4.82 10.01
N GLN A 70 -4.42 -3.96 10.86
CA GLN A 70 -4.47 -4.18 12.31
C GLN A 70 -5.24 -5.45 12.66
N GLY A 71 -6.43 -5.64 12.09
CA GLY A 71 -7.29 -6.80 12.36
C GLY A 71 -6.73 -8.12 11.83
N LEU A 72 -6.08 -8.09 10.66
CA LEU A 72 -5.54 -9.32 10.03
C LEU A 72 -4.20 -9.77 10.61
N PHE A 73 -3.33 -8.83 10.98
CA PHE A 73 -1.94 -9.14 11.31
C PHE A 73 -1.55 -8.80 12.74
N MET A 74 -2.38 -8.04 13.47
CA MET A 74 -2.10 -7.59 14.83
C MET A 74 -0.66 -7.08 15.02
N PRO A 75 -0.19 -6.12 14.18
CA PRO A 75 1.15 -5.59 14.29
C PRO A 75 1.35 -4.84 15.60
N ASP A 76 2.61 -4.78 16.05
CA ASP A 76 3.03 -3.92 17.16
C ASP A 76 2.86 -2.42 16.80
N LYS A 77 3.04 -2.08 15.52
CA LYS A 77 2.88 -0.71 15.02
C LYS A 77 2.51 -0.67 13.54
N LEU A 78 1.77 0.35 13.13
CA LEU A 78 1.60 0.72 11.72
C LEU A 78 2.54 1.86 11.32
N ASN A 79 3.14 1.76 10.14
CA ASN A 79 3.83 2.85 9.47
C ASN A 79 3.04 3.25 8.23
N ILE A 80 2.73 4.55 8.13
CA ILE A 80 2.04 5.14 6.98
C ILE A 80 2.93 6.26 6.45
N GLY A 81 3.16 6.29 5.14
CA GLY A 81 4.07 7.26 4.54
C GLY A 81 3.75 7.59 3.08
N VAL A 82 3.87 8.86 2.75
CA VAL A 82 3.89 9.39 1.38
C VAL A 82 5.29 9.92 1.14
N LEU A 83 6.02 9.33 0.19
CA LEU A 83 7.41 9.65 -0.09
C LEU A 83 7.61 10.14 -1.53
N GLY A 84 7.48 9.26 -2.51
CA GLY A 84 7.48 9.66 -3.92
C GLY A 84 8.83 10.05 -4.56
N ASN A 85 9.96 9.95 -3.84
CA ASN A 85 11.28 10.37 -4.37
C ASN A 85 11.72 9.63 -5.65
N ILE A 86 11.33 8.36 -5.82
CA ILE A 86 11.70 7.52 -6.99
C ILE A 86 10.54 7.41 -7.99
N VAL A 87 9.32 7.22 -7.50
CA VAL A 87 8.12 7.11 -8.33
C VAL A 87 7.26 8.36 -8.10
N PRO A 88 7.07 9.22 -9.13
CA PRO A 88 6.42 10.50 -8.95
C PRO A 88 4.90 10.42 -8.79
N GLN A 89 4.26 9.34 -9.22
CA GLN A 89 2.82 9.16 -9.07
C GLN A 89 2.48 9.05 -7.58
N LEU A 90 1.53 9.85 -7.09
CA LEU A 90 1.10 9.85 -5.70
C LEU A 90 0.71 8.44 -5.24
N HIS A 91 1.36 7.97 -4.17
CA HIS A 91 1.05 6.70 -3.53
C HIS A 91 1.33 6.75 -2.03
N VAL A 92 0.51 6.04 -1.26
CA VAL A 92 0.56 6.01 0.21
C VAL A 92 0.85 4.60 0.69
N HIS A 93 1.98 4.42 1.37
CA HIS A 93 2.38 3.16 1.96
C HIS A 93 1.67 2.92 3.29
N HIS A 94 1.26 1.67 3.53
CA HIS A 94 0.69 1.19 4.79
C HIS A 94 1.39 -0.12 5.15
N ILE A 95 2.15 -0.13 6.23
CA ILE A 95 3.03 -1.26 6.59
C ILE A 95 2.74 -1.69 8.02
N ALA A 96 2.42 -2.98 8.19
CA ALA A 96 2.33 -3.64 9.47
C ALA A 96 3.75 -3.99 9.97
N ARG A 97 4.13 -3.47 11.14
CA ARG A 97 5.47 -3.60 11.74
C ARG A 97 5.44 -4.45 13.00
N PHE A 98 6.52 -5.18 13.21
CA PHE A 98 6.72 -6.07 14.36
C PHE A 98 8.09 -5.82 14.97
N GLN A 99 8.23 -5.95 16.28
CA GLN A 99 9.54 -5.84 16.95
C GLN A 99 10.57 -6.86 16.44
N THR A 100 10.08 -7.96 15.85
CA THR A 100 10.88 -9.02 15.24
C THR A 100 11.14 -8.83 13.74
N ASP A 101 10.57 -7.79 13.11
CA ASP A 101 10.78 -7.55 11.68
C ASP A 101 12.20 -7.04 11.40
N PRO A 102 12.78 -7.34 10.22
CA PRO A 102 14.20 -7.05 9.95
C PRO A 102 14.61 -5.58 10.10
N ALA A 103 13.68 -4.65 9.85
CA ALA A 103 13.97 -3.23 9.86
C ALA A 103 13.67 -2.56 11.20
N TRP A 104 13.10 -3.24 12.19
CA TRP A 104 12.76 -2.64 13.49
C TRP A 104 14.01 -2.16 14.26
N PRO A 105 13.98 -0.97 14.90
CA PRO A 105 12.91 0.04 14.97
C PRO A 105 12.95 1.09 13.84
N GLY A 106 13.83 0.92 12.86
CA GLY A 106 13.99 1.83 11.72
C GLY A 106 12.91 1.71 10.64
N PRO A 107 12.98 2.57 9.60
CA PRO A 107 12.11 2.50 8.44
C PRO A 107 12.40 1.27 7.57
N VAL A 108 11.37 0.70 6.93
CA VAL A 108 11.55 -0.42 5.96
C VAL A 108 12.18 0.05 4.65
N TRP A 109 11.96 1.31 4.26
CA TRP A 109 12.42 1.87 2.99
C TRP A 109 13.95 1.93 2.95
N GLY A 110 14.55 1.18 2.02
CA GLY A 110 16.01 1.18 1.83
C GLY A 110 16.80 0.36 2.86
N HIS A 111 16.14 -0.33 3.80
CA HIS A 111 16.82 -1.13 4.82
C HIS A 111 17.62 -2.31 4.23
N SER A 112 17.00 -3.10 3.35
CA SER A 112 17.65 -4.18 2.59
C SER A 112 16.77 -4.64 1.43
N SER A 113 17.32 -5.45 0.50
CA SER A 113 16.63 -5.93 -0.70
C SER A 113 15.31 -6.63 -0.40
N ALA A 114 14.28 -6.34 -1.20
CA ALA A 114 12.97 -6.99 -1.10
C ALA A 114 13.08 -8.50 -1.28
N GLN A 115 12.30 -9.26 -0.49
CA GLN A 115 12.15 -10.69 -0.69
C GLN A 115 10.81 -10.95 -1.36
N PRO A 116 10.77 -11.32 -2.65
CA PRO A 116 9.51 -11.47 -3.36
C PRO A 116 8.68 -12.61 -2.76
N TYR A 117 7.36 -12.50 -2.83
CA TYR A 117 6.47 -13.59 -2.45
C TYR A 117 6.64 -14.77 -3.41
N PRO A 118 6.72 -16.02 -2.92
CA PRO A 118 6.41 -17.19 -3.73
C PRO A 118 4.99 -17.07 -4.28
N SER A 119 4.74 -17.49 -5.53
CA SER A 119 3.46 -17.30 -6.22
C SER A 119 2.25 -17.76 -5.42
N GLU A 120 2.33 -18.94 -4.82
CA GLU A 120 1.23 -19.49 -4.00
C GLU A 120 0.96 -18.64 -2.75
N MET A 121 2.02 -18.17 -2.07
CA MET A 121 1.88 -17.32 -0.89
C MET A 121 1.31 -15.95 -1.26
N ARG A 122 1.76 -15.38 -2.38
CA ARG A 122 1.23 -14.15 -2.96
C ARG A 122 -0.26 -14.29 -3.22
N ASP A 123 -0.68 -15.33 -3.93
CA ASP A 123 -2.07 -15.51 -4.35
C ASP A 123 -3.00 -15.72 -3.15
N ARG A 124 -2.56 -16.50 -2.15
CA ARG A 124 -3.27 -16.63 -0.87
C ARG A 124 -3.40 -15.29 -0.13
N ARG A 125 -2.31 -14.50 -0.07
CA ARG A 125 -2.33 -13.18 0.57
C ARG A 125 -3.25 -12.21 -0.16
N VAL A 126 -3.23 -12.21 -1.50
CA VAL A 126 -4.14 -11.41 -2.33
C VAL A 126 -5.60 -11.79 -2.08
N ALA A 127 -5.91 -13.09 -2.05
CA ALA A 127 -7.26 -13.57 -1.78
C ALA A 127 -7.75 -13.19 -0.36
N GLN A 128 -6.90 -13.34 0.65
CA GLN A 128 -7.22 -12.93 2.03
C GLN A 128 -7.55 -11.43 2.10
N LEU A 129 -6.74 -10.59 1.46
CA LEU A 129 -6.92 -9.14 1.46
C LEU A 129 -8.16 -8.72 0.68
N ARG A 130 -8.43 -9.33 -0.48
CA ARG A 130 -9.67 -9.10 -1.24
C ARG A 130 -10.91 -9.39 -0.39
N GLY A 131 -10.94 -10.54 0.27
CA GLY A 131 -12.02 -10.91 1.18
C GLY A 131 -12.20 -9.89 2.33
N ALA A 132 -11.11 -9.36 2.87
CA ALA A 132 -11.17 -8.35 3.94
C ALA A 132 -11.70 -6.99 3.46
N PHE A 133 -11.46 -6.61 2.21
CA PHE A 133 -12.00 -5.39 1.59
C PHE A 133 -13.38 -5.58 0.94
N GLY A 134 -13.91 -6.80 0.90
CA GLY A 134 -15.18 -7.10 0.20
C GLY A 134 -15.07 -6.98 -1.33
N LEU A 135 -13.89 -7.24 -1.89
CA LEU A 135 -13.55 -7.13 -3.32
C LEU A 135 -13.45 -8.50 -4.02
#